data_AF-A0A9P3QAV5-F1
#
_entry.id   AF-A0A9P3QAV5-F1
#
_cell.length_a   1.000
_cell.length_b   1.000
_cell.length_c   1.000
_cell.angle_alpha   90.00
_cell.angle_beta   90.00
_cell.angle_gamma   90.00
#
_symmetry.space_group_name_H-M   'P 1'
#
loop_
_entity.id
_entity.type
_entity.pdbx_description
1 polymer ?
#
loop_
_entity_poly.entity_id
_entity_poly.type
_entity_poly.pdbx_seq_one_letter_code
_entity_poly.pdbx_strand_id
1 'polypeptide(L)'
;MLKGFKEFLSRGNIIDLSVAVVIGTAFTALVKSFTDSVINPLVSSVGFNQESKHGILNLHIPGTDLYIDLNTVLSAAINFFLVAAVVYFLIVLPYSKLRKQGEVEQADDAQVVLLEEIRDLLAQTNGAASSGRHGGAPAAGEVPLSPPPNYGPRGDR
;
A
#
# COMPACT_ATOMS: atom_id res chain seq x y z
N MET A 1 -11.62 -28.30 -9.72
CA MET A 1 -10.55 -27.56 -8.99
C MET A 1 -10.05 -26.34 -9.75
N LEU A 2 -9.71 -26.46 -11.04
CA LEU A 2 -9.32 -25.31 -11.89
C LEU A 2 -10.32 -24.15 -11.91
N LYS A 3 -11.63 -24.42 -11.87
CA LYS A 3 -12.66 -23.37 -11.79
C LYS A 3 -12.59 -22.59 -10.47
N GLY A 4 -12.49 -23.28 -9.33
CA GLY A 4 -12.34 -22.64 -8.01
C GLY A 4 -11.00 -21.92 -7.82
N PHE A 5 -9.94 -22.38 -8.47
CA PHE A 5 -8.65 -21.67 -8.49
C PHE A 5 -8.72 -20.39 -9.35
N LYS A 6 -9.35 -20.44 -10.52
CA LYS A 6 -9.61 -19.24 -11.33
C LYS A 6 -10.46 -18.23 -10.56
N GLU A 7 -11.47 -18.70 -9.85
CA GLU A 7 -12.38 -17.87 -9.05
C GLU A 7 -11.68 -17.27 -7.81
N PHE A 8 -10.74 -18.01 -7.24
CA PHE A 8 -9.83 -17.52 -6.20
C PHE A 8 -8.93 -16.40 -6.73
N LEU A 9 -8.28 -16.61 -7.88
CA LEU A 9 -7.39 -15.63 -8.51
C LEU A 9 -8.17 -14.41 -8.99
N SER A 10 -9.37 -14.58 -9.56
CA SER A 10 -10.17 -13.44 -10.05
C SER A 10 -10.61 -12.48 -8.94
N ARG A 11 -10.34 -12.78 -7.67
CA ARG A 11 -10.40 -11.77 -6.61
C ARG A 11 -9.29 -10.74 -6.85
N GLY A 12 -9.67 -9.54 -7.28
CA GLY A 12 -8.75 -8.45 -7.65
C GLY A 12 -7.62 -8.21 -6.64
N ASN A 13 -7.92 -8.24 -5.35
CA ASN A 13 -6.93 -8.10 -4.28
C ASN A 13 -5.74 -9.08 -4.36
N ILE A 14 -5.97 -10.30 -4.86
CA ILE A 14 -4.92 -11.33 -4.97
C ILE A 14 -4.06 -11.11 -6.21
N ILE A 15 -4.68 -10.76 -7.34
CA ILE A 15 -3.95 -10.46 -8.58
C ILE A 15 -3.05 -9.26 -8.37
N ASP A 16 -3.57 -8.17 -7.82
CA ASP A 16 -2.82 -6.92 -7.64
C ASP A 16 -1.63 -7.13 -6.70
N LEU A 17 -1.85 -7.85 -5.59
CA LEU A 17 -0.78 -8.21 -4.65
C LEU A 17 0.26 -9.14 -5.30
N SER A 18 -0.17 -10.13 -6.08
CA SER A 18 0.75 -11.05 -6.77
C SER A 18 1.62 -10.32 -7.78
N VAL A 19 1.03 -9.42 -8.57
CA VAL A 19 1.74 -8.60 -9.55
C VAL A 19 2.75 -7.69 -8.84
N ALA A 20 2.36 -7.04 -7.74
CA ALA A 20 3.25 -6.18 -6.96
C ALA A 20 4.49 -6.94 -6.46
N VAL A 21 4.32 -8.15 -5.91
CA VAL A 21 5.43 -8.97 -5.40
C VAL A 21 6.36 -9.44 -6.53
N VAL A 22 5.80 -9.90 -7.65
CA VAL A 22 6.59 -10.39 -8.79
C VAL A 22 7.41 -9.26 -9.41
N ILE A 23 6.80 -8.09 -9.62
CA ILE A 23 7.51 -6.93 -10.18
C ILE A 23 8.57 -6.43 -9.20
N GLY A 24 8.25 -6.32 -7.90
CA GLY A 24 9.19 -5.85 -6.88
C GLY A 24 10.43 -6.75 -6.75
N THR A 25 10.24 -8.07 -6.78
CA THR A 25 11.34 -9.03 -6.72
C THR A 25 12.19 -9.02 -7.99
N ALA A 26 11.57 -8.99 -9.17
CA ALA A 26 12.28 -8.90 -10.45
C ALA A 26 13.12 -7.62 -10.56
N PHE A 27 12.56 -6.48 -10.14
CA PHE A 27 13.25 -5.20 -10.16
C PHE A 27 14.44 -5.18 -9.18
N THR A 28 14.25 -5.68 -7.96
CA THR A 28 15.34 -5.79 -6.97
C THR A 28 16.47 -6.67 -7.50
N ALA A 29 16.14 -7.79 -8.14
CA ALA A 29 17.13 -8.68 -8.74
C ALA A 29 17.91 -8.00 -9.88
N LEU A 30 17.23 -7.19 -10.72
CA LEU A 30 17.88 -6.42 -11.79
C LEU A 30 18.90 -5.42 -11.22
N VAL A 31 18.50 -4.62 -10.24
CA VAL A 31 19.41 -3.63 -9.64
C VAL A 31 20.56 -4.33 -8.92
N LYS A 32 20.28 -5.42 -8.19
CA LYS A 32 21.33 -6.22 -7.54
C LYS A 32 22.33 -6.76 -8.56
N SER A 33 21.87 -7.33 -9.67
CA SER A 33 22.76 -7.83 -10.72
C SER A 33 23.64 -6.73 -11.32
N PHE A 34 23.08 -5.53 -11.49
CA PHE A 34 23.85 -4.37 -11.96
C PHE A 34 24.91 -3.94 -10.93
N THR A 35 24.52 -3.82 -9.66
CA THR A 35 25.46 -3.50 -8.58
C THR A 35 26.58 -4.54 -8.49
N ASP A 36 26.23 -5.82 -8.51
CA ASP A 36 27.21 -6.91 -8.40
C ASP A 36 28.17 -6.97 -9.59
N SER A 37 27.68 -6.68 -10.80
CA SER A 37 28.47 -6.82 -12.03
C SER A 37 29.25 -5.57 -12.40
N VAL A 38 28.79 -4.38 -12.00
CA VAL A 38 29.38 -3.10 -12.41
C VAL A 38 29.97 -2.36 -11.22
N ILE A 39 29.22 -2.23 -10.12
CA ILE A 39 29.63 -1.39 -8.99
C ILE A 39 30.61 -2.12 -8.09
N ASN A 40 30.38 -3.40 -7.77
CA ASN A 40 31.27 -4.17 -6.89
C ASN A 40 32.70 -4.28 -7.45
N PRO A 41 32.93 -4.53 -8.76
CA PRO A 41 34.27 -4.50 -9.33
C PRO A 41 34.92 -3.11 -9.28
N LEU A 42 34.14 -2.04 -9.47
CA LEU A 42 34.66 -0.67 -9.36
C LEU A 42 35.05 -0.33 -7.92
N VAL A 43 34.19 -0.67 -6.96
CA VAL A 43 34.46 -0.47 -5.53
C VAL A 43 35.62 -1.32 -5.06
N SER A 44 35.76 -2.57 -5.52
CA SER A 44 36.90 -3.41 -5.17
C SER A 44 38.21 -2.93 -5.83
N SER A 45 38.14 -2.34 -7.02
CA SER A 45 39.31 -1.73 -7.67
C SER A 45 39.80 -0.46 -6.96
N VAL A 46 38.89 0.34 -6.39
CA VAL A 46 39.22 1.57 -5.65
C VAL A 46 39.48 1.28 -4.16
N GLY A 47 38.86 0.24 -3.62
CA GLY A 47 38.83 -0.16 -2.21
C GLY A 47 39.90 -1.17 -1.78
N PHE A 48 41.02 -1.25 -2.51
CA PHE A 48 42.11 -2.21 -2.34
C PHE A 48 41.76 -3.62 -2.82
N ASN A 49 42.56 -4.09 -3.79
CA ASN A 49 42.46 -5.42 -4.39
C ASN A 49 42.28 -6.50 -3.33
N GLN A 50 41.37 -7.45 -3.61
CA GLN A 50 41.25 -8.73 -2.91
C GLN A 50 42.57 -9.53 -2.86
N GLU A 51 43.58 -9.16 -3.67
CA GLU A 51 44.93 -9.76 -3.66
C GLU A 51 45.91 -9.06 -2.70
N SER A 52 45.57 -7.88 -2.17
CA SER A 52 46.48 -7.18 -1.26
C SER A 52 46.25 -7.73 0.15
N LYS A 53 47.16 -8.60 0.60
CA LYS A 53 47.31 -9.10 1.99
C LYS A 53 47.41 -8.02 3.09
N HIS A 54 47.16 -6.75 2.76
CA HIS A 54 47.30 -5.58 3.62
C HIS A 54 46.12 -4.63 3.37
N GLY A 55 44.90 -5.10 3.60
CA GLY A 55 43.72 -4.24 3.69
C GLY A 55 43.53 -3.78 5.13
N ILE A 56 43.38 -2.47 5.35
CA ILE A 56 43.19 -1.81 6.66
C ILE A 56 41.92 -2.31 7.40
N LEU A 57 41.10 -3.13 6.75
CA LEU A 57 39.84 -3.68 7.26
C LEU A 57 39.86 -5.20 7.45
N ASN A 58 40.95 -5.91 7.14
CA ASN A 58 41.09 -7.31 7.54
C ASN A 58 41.67 -7.35 8.95
N LEU A 59 40.80 -7.34 9.95
CA LEU A 59 41.19 -7.53 11.35
C LEU A 59 41.55 -9.01 11.56
N HIS A 60 42.79 -9.36 11.22
CA HIS A 60 43.31 -10.69 11.51
C HIS A 60 43.45 -10.85 13.03
N ILE A 61 42.57 -11.64 13.64
CA ILE A 61 42.74 -12.06 15.03
C ILE A 61 43.80 -13.17 15.01
N PRO A 62 44.98 -12.97 15.62
CA PRO A 62 45.99 -14.02 15.63
C PRO A 62 45.46 -15.25 16.38
N GLY A 63 45.18 -16.33 15.65
CA GLY A 63 44.70 -17.60 16.19
C GLY A 63 43.41 -18.15 15.57
N THR A 64 42.73 -17.40 14.70
CA THR A 64 41.56 -17.91 13.94
C THR A 64 41.54 -17.38 12.51
N ASP A 65 41.18 -18.22 11.54
CA ASP A 65 40.97 -17.85 10.12
C ASP A 65 39.64 -17.07 9.92
N LEU A 66 39.39 -16.05 10.73
CA LEU A 66 38.19 -15.22 10.62
C LEU A 66 38.52 -13.90 9.92
N TYR A 67 38.16 -13.82 8.64
CA TYR A 67 38.23 -12.58 7.84
C TYR A 67 36.88 -11.86 7.96
N ILE A 68 36.90 -10.57 8.33
CA ILE A 68 35.69 -9.74 8.32
C ILE A 68 35.78 -8.87 7.07
N ASP A 69 34.95 -9.18 6.07
CA ASP A 69 34.94 -8.45 4.79
C ASP A 69 34.07 -7.19 4.88
N LEU A 70 34.67 -6.08 5.34
CA LEU A 70 33.99 -4.78 5.40
C LEU A 70 33.61 -4.26 3.99
N ASN A 71 34.27 -4.79 2.95
CA ASN A 71 33.96 -4.53 1.55
C ASN A 71 32.53 -5.00 1.20
N THR A 72 32.13 -6.18 1.67
CA THR A 72 30.79 -6.74 1.45
C THR A 72 29.71 -5.85 2.08
N VAL A 73 29.97 -5.29 3.26
CA VAL A 73 29.04 -4.37 3.94
C VAL A 73 28.93 -3.04 3.18
N LEU A 74 30.06 -2.49 2.70
CA LEU A 74 30.08 -1.26 1.91
C LEU A 74 29.35 -1.43 0.57
N SER A 75 29.62 -2.53 -0.13
CA SER A 75 28.91 -2.92 -1.36
C SER A 75 27.40 -3.05 -1.11
N ALA A 76 26.99 -3.72 -0.04
CA ALA A 76 25.58 -3.85 0.32
C ALA A 76 24.91 -2.50 0.60
N ALA A 77 25.61 -1.58 1.27
CA ALA A 77 25.13 -0.22 1.51
C ALA A 77 24.95 0.54 0.19
N ILE A 78 25.94 0.49 -0.71
CA ILE A 78 25.85 1.14 -2.03
C ILE A 78 24.68 0.57 -2.85
N ASN A 79 24.50 -0.76 -2.85
CA ASN A 79 23.36 -1.40 -3.51
C ASN A 79 22.02 -0.89 -2.96
N PHE A 80 21.89 -0.80 -1.62
CA PHE A 80 20.68 -0.28 -0.98
C PHE A 80 20.37 1.15 -1.42
N PHE A 81 21.38 2.04 -1.43
CA PHE A 81 21.20 3.42 -1.88
C PHE A 81 20.83 3.52 -3.37
N LEU A 82 21.40 2.67 -4.23
CA LEU A 82 21.03 2.63 -5.64
C LEU A 82 19.60 2.17 -5.86
N VAL A 83 19.18 1.07 -5.23
CA VAL A 83 17.78 0.60 -5.30
C VAL A 83 16.83 1.70 -4.82
N ALA A 84 17.12 2.30 -3.66
CA ALA A 84 16.31 3.37 -3.10
C ALA A 84 16.24 4.59 -4.03
N ALA A 85 17.37 5.00 -4.62
CA ALA A 85 17.42 6.14 -5.54
C ALA A 85 16.58 5.89 -6.80
N VAL A 86 16.71 4.70 -7.42
CA VAL A 86 15.94 4.38 -8.62
C VAL A 86 14.43 4.29 -8.31
N VAL A 87 14.05 3.62 -7.23
CA VAL A 87 12.63 3.54 -6.81
C VAL A 87 12.08 4.95 -6.53
N TYR A 88 12.84 5.79 -5.84
CA TYR A 88 12.43 7.14 -5.52
C TYR A 88 12.24 8.01 -6.78
N PHE A 89 13.23 8.03 -7.67
CA PHE A 89 13.17 8.87 -8.88
C PHE A 89 12.14 8.39 -9.90
N LEU A 90 12.01 7.06 -10.07
CA LEU A 90 11.24 6.48 -11.17
C LEU A 90 9.79 6.18 -10.78
N ILE A 91 9.51 5.94 -9.49
CA ILE A 91 8.16 5.62 -9.00
C ILE A 91 7.65 6.73 -8.07
N VAL A 92 8.36 7.04 -6.99
CA VAL A 92 7.83 7.93 -5.94
C VAL A 92 7.67 9.37 -6.43
N LEU A 93 8.66 9.91 -7.16
CA LEU A 93 8.63 11.28 -7.67
C LEU A 93 7.48 11.51 -8.67
N PRO A 94 7.30 10.70 -9.75
CA PRO A 94 6.17 10.88 -10.65
C PRO A 94 4.84 10.59 -9.95
N TYR A 95 4.76 9.58 -9.08
CA TYR A 95 3.54 9.28 -8.34
C TYR A 95 3.12 10.45 -7.43
N SER A 96 4.07 11.04 -6.70
CA SER A 96 3.83 12.23 -5.87
C SER A 96 3.38 13.43 -6.71
N LYS A 97 3.94 13.57 -7.93
CA LYS A 97 3.56 14.63 -8.86
C LYS A 97 2.13 14.45 -9.36
N LEU A 98 1.76 13.26 -9.82
CA LEU A 98 0.41 12.94 -10.31
C LEU A 98 -0.64 13.07 -9.19
N ARG A 99 -0.31 12.63 -7.95
CA ARG A 99 -1.18 12.83 -6.78
C ARG A 99 -1.42 14.31 -6.47
N LYS A 100 -0.39 15.16 -6.58
CA LYS A 100 -0.54 16.62 -6.39
C LYS A 100 -1.33 17.30 -7.51
N GLN A 101 -1.36 16.71 -8.70
CA GLN A 101 -2.13 17.19 -9.85
C GLN A 101 -3.60 16.73 -9.81
N GLY A 102 -4.01 15.94 -8.81
CA GLY A 102 -5.38 15.44 -8.69
C GLY A 102 -5.75 14.35 -9.69
N GLU A 103 -4.80 13.85 -10.50
CA GLU A 103 -5.06 12.87 -11.55
C GLU A 103 -5.12 11.42 -11.03
N VAL A 104 -4.72 11.20 -9.78
CA VAL A 104 -4.79 9.88 -9.12
C VAL A 104 -5.94 9.91 -8.14
N GLU A 105 -7.14 9.61 -8.61
CA GLU A 105 -8.34 9.42 -7.79
C GLU A 105 -8.39 7.95 -7.34
N GLN A 106 -8.19 7.71 -6.05
CA GLN A 106 -8.37 6.36 -5.50
C GLN A 106 -9.85 6.13 -5.22
N ALA A 107 -10.30 4.87 -5.32
CA ALA A 107 -11.69 4.51 -5.03
C ALA A 107 -12.15 4.95 -3.62
N ASP A 108 -11.21 5.07 -2.67
CA ASP A 108 -11.49 5.57 -1.33
C ASP A 108 -11.71 7.09 -1.31
N ASP A 109 -11.03 7.86 -2.17
CA ASP A 109 -11.22 9.31 -2.25
C ASP A 109 -12.63 9.64 -2.78
N ALA A 110 -13.09 8.92 -3.81
CA ALA A 110 -14.44 9.07 -4.35
C ALA A 110 -15.53 8.72 -3.30
N GLN A 111 -15.29 7.69 -2.48
CA GLN A 111 -16.18 7.34 -1.37
C GLN A 111 -16.21 8.44 -0.30
N VAL A 112 -15.07 9.04 0.03
CA VAL A 112 -15.00 10.16 0.98
C VAL A 112 -15.77 11.37 0.45
N VAL A 113 -15.62 11.72 -0.83
CA VAL A 113 -16.38 12.81 -1.47
C VAL A 113 -17.89 12.54 -1.39
N LEU A 114 -18.33 11.33 -1.72
CA LEU A 114 -19.75 10.95 -1.61
C LEU A 114 -20.26 11.03 -0.16
N LEU A 115 -19.44 10.64 0.82
CA LEU A 115 -19.81 10.74 2.24
C LEU A 115 -19.89 12.19 2.71
N GLU A 116 -19.03 13.08 2.21
CA GLU A 116 -19.13 14.52 2.44
C GLU A 116 -20.41 15.09 1.83
N GLU A 117 -20.74 14.73 0.59
CA GLU A 117 -21.99 15.12 -0.06
C GLU A 117 -23.21 14.65 0.74
N ILE A 118 -23.24 13.38 1.17
CA ILE A 118 -24.33 12.84 2.00
C ILE A 118 -24.42 13.58 3.34
N ARG A 119 -23.29 13.87 4.00
CA ARG A 119 -23.26 14.63 5.26
C ARG A 119 -23.88 16.01 5.08
N ASP A 120 -23.52 16.69 4.00
CA ASP A 120 -23.96 18.06 3.73
C ASP A 120 -25.47 18.09 3.37
N LEU A 121 -25.95 17.13 2.58
CA LEU A 121 -27.37 16.94 2.31
C LEU A 121 -28.18 16.64 3.58
N LEU A 122 -27.64 15.82 4.48
CA LEU A 122 -28.28 15.51 5.75
C LEU A 122 -28.32 16.72 6.69
N ALA A 123 -27.23 17.48 6.76
CA ALA A 123 -27.16 18.72 7.54
C ALA A 123 -28.16 19.77 7.01
N GLN A 124 -28.29 19.88 5.69
CA GLN A 124 -29.23 20.79 5.04
C GLN A 124 -30.70 20.37 5.29
N THR A 125 -30.98 19.07 5.26
CA THR A 125 -32.31 18.50 5.56
C THR A 125 -32.70 18.70 7.03
N ASN A 126 -31.77 18.43 7.96
CA ASN A 126 -32.00 18.64 9.40
C ASN A 126 -32.09 20.13 9.77
N GLY A 127 -31.37 21.01 9.07
CA GLY A 127 -31.50 22.46 9.18
C GLY A 127 -32.83 22.99 8.64
N ALA A 128 -33.38 22.38 7.59
CA ALA A 128 -34.71 22.70 7.08
C ALA A 128 -35.82 22.23 8.04
N ALA A 129 -35.65 21.06 8.68
CA ALA A 129 -36.58 20.52 9.68
C ALA A 129 -36.68 21.38 10.97
N SER A 130 -35.70 22.22 11.28
CA SER A 130 -35.78 23.17 12.40
C SER A 130 -36.50 24.50 12.06
N SER A 131 -36.79 24.75 10.77
CA SER A 131 -37.54 25.93 10.30
C SER A 131 -38.98 25.63 9.86
N GLY A 132 -39.34 24.35 9.77
CA GLY A 132 -40.67 23.88 9.42
C GLY A 132 -41.56 23.63 10.63
N ARG A 133 -42.05 24.71 11.24
CA ARG A 133 -43.45 24.87 11.68
C ARG A 133 -44.22 23.53 11.86
N HIS A 134 -44.01 22.84 12.98
CA HIS A 134 -45.04 21.93 13.47
C HIS A 134 -46.26 22.79 13.80
N GLY A 135 -47.20 22.83 12.86
CA GLY A 135 -48.45 23.54 13.00
C GLY A 135 -49.16 23.08 14.26
N GLY A 136 -49.37 24.02 15.18
CA GLY A 136 -50.39 23.85 16.20
C GLY A 136 -51.76 23.79 15.52
N ALA A 137 -52.50 22.71 15.77
CA ALA A 137 -53.94 22.64 15.65
C ALA A 137 -54.46 21.51 16.58
N PRO A 138 -55.73 21.59 17.03
CA PRO A 138 -56.10 21.43 18.43
C PRO A 138 -56.45 19.99 18.85
N ALA A 139 -56.73 19.87 20.14
CA ALA A 139 -57.13 18.68 20.88
C ALA A 139 -58.20 17.79 20.21
N ALA A 140 -58.11 16.50 20.59
CA ALA A 140 -59.10 15.43 20.52
C ALA A 140 -59.31 14.73 19.15
N GLY A 141 -58.89 13.46 19.10
CA GLY A 141 -59.24 12.51 18.04
C GLY A 141 -58.31 11.30 18.06
N GLU A 142 -58.79 10.18 18.60
CA GLU A 142 -58.09 8.90 18.71
C GLU A 142 -57.54 8.43 17.35
N VAL A 143 -56.24 8.10 17.29
CA VAL A 143 -55.63 7.43 16.13
C VAL A 143 -55.92 5.93 16.25
N PRO A 144 -56.64 5.30 15.31
CA PRO A 144 -56.88 3.87 15.39
C PRO A 144 -55.59 3.13 15.03
N LEU A 145 -55.00 2.45 16.01
CA LEU A 145 -53.89 1.54 15.80
C LEU A 145 -54.38 0.37 14.93
N SER A 146 -53.99 0.35 13.66
CA SER A 146 -54.15 -0.84 12.82
C SER A 146 -53.33 -1.99 13.40
N PRO A 147 -53.91 -3.20 13.55
CA PRO A 147 -53.21 -4.34 14.14
C PRO A 147 -51.99 -4.75 13.31
N PRO A 148 -50.94 -5.30 13.95
CA PRO A 148 -49.74 -5.74 13.25
C PRO A 148 -50.08 -6.86 12.24
N PRO A 149 -49.39 -6.91 11.08
CA PRO A 149 -49.62 -7.94 10.09
C PRO A 149 -49.33 -9.33 10.65
N ASN A 150 -50.28 -10.25 10.44
CA ASN A 150 -50.21 -11.64 10.84
C ASN A 150 -49.16 -12.36 9.99
N TYR A 151 -47.95 -12.52 10.52
CA TYR A 151 -46.94 -13.37 9.92
C TYR A 151 -47.27 -14.83 10.26
N GLY A 152 -47.78 -15.56 9.26
CA GLY A 152 -48.08 -16.99 9.34
C GLY A 152 -46.87 -17.83 9.78
N PRO A 153 -47.09 -19.11 10.10
CA PRO A 153 -46.12 -19.94 10.79
C PRO A 153 -44.80 -20.01 10.02
N ARG A 154 -43.72 -19.58 10.67
CA ARG A 154 -42.35 -19.74 10.18
C ARG A 154 -42.09 -21.22 10.01
N GLY A 155 -41.92 -21.66 8.77
CA GLY A 155 -41.58 -23.05 8.45
C GLY A 155 -40.14 -23.33 8.85
N ASP A 156 -39.99 -24.02 9.97
CA ASP A 156 -38.79 -24.69 10.43
C ASP A 156 -38.54 -25.96 9.59
N ARG A 157 -37.51 -25.90 8.74
CA ARG A 157 -36.81 -27.05 8.15
C ARG A 157 -35.33 -26.72 8.01
#